data_AF-E9I431-F1
#
_entry.id   AF-E9I431-F1
#
_cell.length_a   1.000
_cell.length_b   1.000
_cell.length_c   1.000
_cell.angle_alpha   90.00
_cell.angle_beta   90.00
_cell.angle_gamma   90.00
#
_symmetry.space_group_name_H-M   'P 1'
#
loop_
_entity.id
_entity.type
_entity.pdbx_description
1 polymer ?
#
loop_
_entity_poly.entity_id
_entity_poly.type
_entity_poly.pdbx_seq_one_letter_code
_entity_poly.pdbx_strand_id
1 'polypeptide(L)'
;MLKGRLNYCLRENLFSLKNLYDIYNGHETPHLEGEFSILSKHFYRCEVCQQRKGRLCAVCNHPPKIFAFELREAYSCERCQKISHRRCLMGSKCSCE
;
A
#
# COMPACT_ATOMS: atom_id res chain seq x y z
N MET A 1 -0.02 -16.20 -4.77
CA MET A 1 -1.28 -15.41 -4.73
C MET A 1 -2.14 -15.89 -3.55
N LEU A 2 -1.72 -15.59 -2.32
CA LEU A 2 -2.47 -15.63 -1.04
C LEU A 2 -3.53 -16.73 -0.81
N LYS A 3 -3.37 -17.94 -1.36
CA LYS A 3 -4.33 -19.03 -1.15
C LYS A 3 -4.42 -19.36 0.35
N GLY A 4 -5.63 -19.31 0.90
CA GLY A 4 -5.88 -19.53 2.33
C GLY A 4 -5.55 -18.32 3.24
N ARG A 5 -5.26 -17.14 2.66
CA ARG A 5 -4.84 -15.92 3.37
C ARG A 5 -5.58 -14.67 2.90
N LEU A 6 -6.79 -14.84 2.37
CA LEU A 6 -7.58 -13.72 1.84
C LEU A 6 -8.01 -12.73 2.93
N ASN A 7 -8.04 -13.15 4.20
CA ASN A 7 -8.36 -12.30 5.34
C ASN A 7 -7.54 -11.00 5.37
N TYR A 8 -6.25 -11.05 4.98
CA TYR A 8 -5.37 -9.88 4.92
C TYR A 8 -5.80 -8.83 3.89
N CYS A 9 -6.56 -9.23 2.87
CA CYS A 9 -7.03 -8.32 1.80
C CYS A 9 -8.45 -7.82 2.04
N LEU A 10 -9.20 -8.41 2.97
CA LEU A 10 -10.60 -8.10 3.18
C LEU A 10 -10.79 -6.88 4.08
N ARG A 11 -10.10 -6.85 5.23
CA ARG A 11 -10.17 -5.78 6.22
C ARG A 11 -8.88 -5.72 7.03
N GLU A 12 -8.57 -4.53 7.52
CA GLU A 12 -7.49 -4.35 8.50
C GLU A 12 -7.77 -5.16 9.76
N ASN A 13 -6.70 -5.68 10.36
CA ASN A 13 -6.72 -6.44 11.60
C ASN A 13 -7.65 -7.69 11.61
N LEU A 14 -7.99 -8.24 10.44
CA LEU A 14 -8.75 -9.48 10.33
C LEU A 14 -7.82 -10.69 10.26
N PHE A 15 -7.71 -11.43 11.36
CA PHE A 15 -6.85 -12.61 11.46
C PHE A 15 -7.65 -13.85 11.88
N SER A 16 -7.34 -15.00 11.28
CA SER A 16 -7.74 -16.30 11.81
C SER A 16 -6.77 -16.76 12.90
N LEU A 17 -7.17 -17.76 13.70
CA LEU A 17 -6.27 -18.38 14.69
C LEU A 17 -4.99 -18.92 14.04
N LYS A 18 -5.08 -19.46 12.83
CA LYS A 18 -3.91 -19.92 12.07
C LYS A 18 -2.96 -18.77 11.75
N ASN A 19 -3.48 -17.62 11.34
CA ASN A 19 -2.65 -16.44 11.07
C ASN A 19 -1.90 -16.01 12.33
N LEU A 20 -2.59 -15.94 13.47
CA LEU A 20 -1.95 -15.56 14.74
C LEU A 20 -0.87 -16.56 15.16
N TYR A 21 -1.12 -17.86 15.00
CA TYR A 21 -0.13 -18.90 15.25
C TYR A 21 1.10 -18.76 14.33
N ASP A 22 0.89 -18.56 13.04
CA ASP A 22 1.99 -18.42 12.08
C ASP A 22 2.73 -17.08 12.25
N ILE A 23 2.07 -16.02 12.72
CA ILE A 23 2.71 -14.76 13.15
C ILE A 23 3.61 -15.01 14.35
N TYR A 24 3.10 -15.69 15.39
CA TYR A 24 3.86 -16.02 16.60
C TYR A 24 5.14 -16.82 16.29
N ASN A 25 5.03 -17.79 15.37
CA ASN A 25 6.17 -18.60 14.93
C ASN A 25 7.07 -17.90 13.88
N GLY A 26 6.74 -16.67 13.47
CA GLY A 26 7.54 -15.91 12.50
C GLY A 26 7.41 -16.39 11.05
N HIS A 27 6.46 -17.29 10.75
CA HIS A 27 6.24 -17.83 9.41
C HIS A 27 5.45 -16.89 8.49
N GLU A 28 4.56 -16.05 9.03
CA GLU A 28 3.73 -15.17 8.18
C GLU A 28 4.53 -14.03 7.53
N THR A 29 5.47 -13.41 8.25
CA THR A 29 6.17 -12.22 7.74
C THR A 29 6.94 -12.51 6.44
N PRO A 30 7.82 -13.54 6.35
CA PRO A 30 8.55 -13.83 5.12
C PRO A 30 7.62 -14.22 3.96
N HIS A 31 6.50 -14.90 4.27
CA HIS A 31 5.52 -15.29 3.27
C HIS A 31 4.83 -14.06 2.65
N LEU A 32 4.35 -13.14 3.47
CA LEU A 32 3.69 -11.91 3.02
C LEU A 32 4.67 -10.98 2.30
N GLU A 33 5.91 -10.88 2.76
CA GLU A 33 6.96 -10.12 2.07
C GLU A 33 7.26 -10.67 0.67
N GLY A 34 7.32 -12.00 0.52
CA GLY A 34 7.51 -12.66 -0.77
C GLY A 34 6.37 -12.36 -1.75
N GLU A 35 5.12 -12.49 -1.30
CA GLU A 35 3.93 -12.17 -2.11
C GLU A 35 3.89 -10.67 -2.47
N PHE A 36 4.19 -9.79 -1.51
CA PHE A 36 4.26 -8.35 -1.72
C PHE A 36 5.37 -7.96 -2.71
N SER A 37 6.53 -8.61 -2.67
CA SER A 37 7.64 -8.37 -3.61
C SER A 37 7.23 -8.69 -5.05
N ILE A 38 6.47 -9.77 -5.27
CA ILE A 38 5.97 -10.14 -6.60
C ILE A 38 4.96 -9.09 -7.09
N LEU A 39 4.00 -8.72 -6.24
CA LEU A 39 2.97 -7.74 -6.60
C LEU A 39 3.56 -6.35 -6.85
N SER A 40 4.43 -5.86 -5.97
CA SER A 40 5.06 -4.54 -6.13
C SER A 40 5.83 -4.44 -7.44
N LYS A 41 6.62 -5.46 -7.80
CA LYS A 41 7.30 -5.52 -9.12
C LYS A 41 6.33 -5.42 -10.28
N HIS A 42 5.15 -6.03 -10.20
CA HIS A 42 4.11 -5.91 -11.23
C HIS A 42 3.59 -4.48 -11.32
N PHE A 43 3.29 -3.82 -10.20
CA PHE A 43 2.82 -2.42 -10.19
C PHE A 43 3.83 -1.45 -10.83
N TYR A 44 5.14 -1.67 -10.61
CA TYR A 44 6.18 -0.84 -11.22
C TYR A 44 6.48 -1.18 -12.68
N ARG A 45 6.18 -2.39 -13.17
CA ARG A 45 6.50 -2.79 -14.56
C ARG A 45 5.30 -2.77 -15.50
N CYS A 46 4.08 -2.87 -14.98
CA CYS A 46 2.87 -2.89 -15.77
C CYS A 46 2.33 -1.47 -15.97
N GLU A 47 2.39 -0.97 -17.21
CA GLU A 47 1.87 0.36 -17.56
C GLU A 47 0.40 0.54 -17.17
N VAL A 48 -0.43 -0.50 -17.34
CA VAL A 48 -1.85 -0.46 -16.96
C VAL A 48 -2.01 -0.22 -15.45
N CYS A 49 -1.21 -0.89 -14.61
CA CYS A 49 -1.24 -0.67 -13.17
C CYS A 49 -0.70 0.69 -12.78
N GLN A 50 0.38 1.16 -13.40
CA GLN A 50 0.88 2.51 -13.19
C GLN A 50 -0.16 3.57 -13.56
N GLN A 51 -0.90 3.37 -14.65
CA GLN A 51 -1.94 4.27 -15.10
C GLN A 51 -3.17 4.24 -14.18
N ARG A 52 -3.66 3.05 -13.82
CA ARG A 52 -4.90 2.90 -13.03
C ARG A 52 -4.73 3.13 -11.54
N LYS A 53 -3.59 2.74 -10.97
CA LYS A 53 -3.36 2.71 -9.51
C LYS A 53 -2.33 3.72 -9.04
N GLY A 54 -1.36 4.08 -9.86
CA GLY A 54 -0.47 5.19 -9.57
C GLY A 54 -1.23 6.53 -9.56
N ARG A 55 -0.86 7.43 -8.67
CA ARG A 55 -1.36 8.80 -8.61
C ARG A 55 -0.19 9.77 -8.56
N LEU A 56 -0.35 10.98 -9.08
CA LEU A 56 0.60 12.04 -8.79
C LEU A 56 0.37 12.54 -7.37
N CYS A 57 1.43 13.03 -6.73
CA CYS A 57 1.33 13.63 -5.40
C CYS A 57 0.35 14.80 -5.44
N ALA A 58 -0.66 14.80 -4.57
CA ALA A 58 -1.68 15.85 -4.57
C ALA A 58 -1.18 17.24 -4.13
N VAL A 59 0.04 17.33 -3.59
CA VAL A 59 0.67 18.59 -3.16
C VAL A 59 1.62 19.14 -4.23
N CYS A 60 2.57 18.34 -4.73
CA CYS A 60 3.57 18.82 -5.69
C CYS A 60 3.25 18.50 -7.15
N ASN A 61 2.34 17.56 -7.42
CA ASN A 61 1.95 17.12 -8.77
C ASN A 61 3.12 16.69 -9.68
N HIS A 62 4.27 16.33 -9.11
CA HIS A 62 5.46 15.93 -9.86
C HIS A 62 5.57 14.41 -9.99
N PRO A 63 6.06 13.90 -11.14
CA PRO A 63 6.42 12.50 -11.29
C PRO A 63 7.63 12.13 -10.39
N PRO A 64 7.84 10.83 -10.09
CA PRO A 64 7.06 9.68 -10.53
C PRO A 64 5.69 9.56 -9.83
N LYS A 65 4.79 8.75 -10.40
CA LYS A 65 3.54 8.40 -9.71
C LYS A 65 3.85 7.61 -8.43
N ILE A 66 3.11 7.91 -7.39
CA ILE A 66 3.14 7.21 -6.10
C ILE A 66 1.98 6.24 -5.97
N PHE A 67 2.19 5.20 -5.18
CA PHE A 67 1.19 4.19 -4.88
C PHE A 67 0.81 4.21 -3.39
N ALA A 68 -0.45 3.91 -3.09
CA ALA A 68 -0.94 3.92 -1.71
C ALA A 68 -0.24 2.89 -0.80
N PHE A 69 0.31 1.81 -1.37
CA PHE A 69 1.03 0.78 -0.63
C PHE A 69 2.46 1.21 -0.23
N GLU A 70 2.98 2.33 -0.75
CA GLU A 70 4.31 2.85 -0.41
C GLU A 70 4.28 3.60 0.93
N LEU A 71 3.90 2.90 2.01
CA LEU A 71 3.55 3.50 3.29
C LEU A 71 4.66 4.37 3.92
N ARG A 72 5.94 4.19 3.55
CA ARG A 72 7.06 5.01 4.03
C ARG A 72 7.15 6.36 3.35
N GLU A 73 6.88 6.42 2.04
CA GLU A 73 7.09 7.62 1.23
C GLU A 73 5.77 8.35 0.94
N ALA A 74 4.66 7.62 0.93
CA ALA A 74 3.33 8.13 0.62
C ALA A 74 2.42 8.14 1.84
N TYR A 75 1.50 9.10 1.84
CA TYR A 75 0.36 9.18 2.73
C TYR A 75 -0.91 9.23 1.87
N SER A 76 -1.88 8.37 2.18
CA SER A 76 -3.21 8.41 1.60
C SER A 76 -4.17 9.03 2.59
N CYS A 77 -4.88 10.09 2.19
CA CYS A 77 -5.89 10.70 3.05
C CYS A 77 -7.14 9.80 3.12
N GLU A 78 -7.59 9.47 4.33
CA GLU A 78 -8.78 8.65 4.53
C GLU A 78 -10.08 9.31 4.06
N ARG A 79 -10.14 10.65 4.05
CA ARG A 79 -11.33 11.41 3.65
C ARG A 79 -11.48 11.55 2.14
N CYS A 80 -10.45 12.06 1.47
CA CYS A 80 -10.52 12.38 0.04
C CYS A 80 -9.80 11.36 -0.86
N GLN A 81 -9.14 10.35 -0.28
CA GLN A 81 -8.40 9.30 -1.00
C GLN A 81 -7.27 9.83 -1.91
N LYS A 82 -6.88 11.10 -1.75
CA LYS A 82 -5.72 11.69 -2.41
C LYS A 82 -4.44 11.15 -1.78
N ILE A 83 -3.45 10.88 -2.62
CA ILE A 83 -2.14 10.37 -2.21
C ILE A 83 -1.12 11.50 -2.35
N SER A 84 -0.29 11.68 -1.34
CA SER A 84 0.78 12.69 -1.30
C SER A 84 2.06 12.09 -0.76
N HIS A 85 3.21 12.61 -1.15
CA HIS A 85 4.46 12.29 -0.45
C HIS A 85 4.35 12.75 1.02
N ARG A 86 4.82 11.92 1.96
CA ARG A 86 4.86 12.29 3.39
C ARG A 86 5.60 13.59 3.63
N ARG A 87 6.73 13.77 2.95
CA ARG A 87 7.53 15.01 3.00
C ARG A 87 6.76 16.24 2.51
N CYS A 88 5.92 16.09 1.48
CA CYS A 88 5.10 17.20 0.98
C CYS A 88 3.97 17.55 1.95
N LEU A 89 3.42 16.56 2.66
CA LEU A 89 2.36 16.77 3.65
C LEU A 89 2.89 17.41 4.95
N MET A 90 4.15 17.15 5.34
CA MET A 90 4.73 17.82 6.51
C MET A 90 4.77 19.36 6.35
N GLY A 91 4.89 19.86 5.13
CA GLY A 91 4.87 21.30 4.82
C GLY A 91 3.50 21.86 4.44
N SER A 92 2.44 21.05 4.38
CA SER A 92 1.13 21.47 3.87
C SER A 92 -0.01 20.59 4.40
N LYS A 93 -1.12 21.17 4.84
CA LYS A 93 -2.30 20.38 5.22
C LYS A 93 -2.96 19.76 3.99
N CYS A 94 -3.56 18.57 4.14
CA CYS A 94 -4.46 18.03 3.13
C CYS A 94 -5.64 19.01 2.97
N SER A 95 -5.82 19.55 1.77
CA SER A 95 -7.01 20.31 1.36
C SER A 95 -8.16 19.35 1.05
N CYS A 96 -8.55 18.58 2.06
CA CYS A 96 -9.71 17.72 1.97
C CYS A 96 -10.95 18.61 2.10
N GLU A 97 -11.49 19.06 0.96
CA GLU A 97 -12.82 19.69 0.85
C GLU A 97 -13.93 18.67 1.11
#